data_AF-A0A9E0GHV2-F1
#
_entry.id   AF-A0A9E0GHV2-F1
#
_cell.length_a   1.000
_cell.length_b   1.000
_cell.length_c   1.000
_cell.angle_alpha   90.00
_cell.angle_beta   90.00
_cell.angle_gamma   90.00
#
_symmetry.space_group_name_H-M   'P 1'
#
loop_
_entity.id
_entity.type
_entity.pdbx_description
1 polymer ?
#
loop_
_entity_poly.entity_id
_entity_poly.type
_entity_poly.pdbx_seq_one_letter_code
_entity_poly.pdbx_strand_id
1 'polypeptide(L)'
;MNPENVNPENITPEPVQPNTGENVPVENVGEASPAERWAETAKDQATDAANAFRRGEFMRDESVDPDANSDDKLIALLCYITQLFVPVVMPLIVLFSESSKKRPFQRYHAVQSLGLSVLIVLVLGVMSIGGGILFVIPIIGWIVGGLLLCLVPIAGLMAVVAAFYYGFQAYQGKRFAIPGLTSVLQGQGWM
;
A
#
# COMPACT_ATOMS: atom_id res chain seq x y z
N MET A 1 -5.96 -66.43 -26.53
CA MET A 1 -6.44 -65.81 -25.27
C MET A 1 -6.39 -64.29 -25.47
N ASN A 2 -7.46 -63.72 -26.03
CA ASN A 2 -8.46 -62.82 -25.42
C ASN A 2 -7.91 -61.46 -24.90
N PRO A 3 -8.25 -60.33 -25.54
CA PRO A 3 -8.02 -59.00 -24.98
C PRO A 3 -9.12 -58.69 -23.96
N GLU A 4 -8.76 -58.52 -22.69
CA GLU A 4 -9.71 -58.10 -21.65
C GLU A 4 -10.11 -56.63 -21.86
N ASN A 5 -11.42 -56.47 -21.99
CA ASN A 5 -12.20 -55.26 -22.11
C ASN A 5 -12.11 -54.43 -20.82
N VAL A 6 -11.42 -53.30 -20.84
CA VAL A 6 -11.47 -52.31 -19.76
C VAL A 6 -12.61 -51.34 -20.04
N ASN A 7 -13.72 -51.57 -19.36
CA ASN A 7 -14.91 -50.72 -19.33
C ASN A 7 -14.59 -49.35 -18.67
N PRO A 8 -14.88 -48.20 -19.30
CA PRO A 8 -14.52 -46.87 -18.76
C PRO A 8 -15.48 -46.29 -17.69
N GLU A 9 -16.42 -47.06 -17.15
CA GLU A 9 -17.57 -46.52 -16.39
C GLU A 9 -17.49 -46.55 -14.85
N ASN A 10 -16.32 -46.65 -14.21
CA ASN A 10 -16.25 -46.64 -12.73
C ASN A 10 -15.19 -45.70 -12.14
N ILE A 11 -15.38 -44.40 -12.33
CA ILE A 11 -14.69 -43.36 -11.56
C ILE A 11 -15.75 -42.51 -10.84
N THR A 12 -16.36 -43.05 -9.81
CA THR A 12 -16.97 -42.23 -8.76
C THR A 12 -15.89 -41.84 -7.76
N PRO A 13 -15.67 -40.55 -7.45
CA PRO A 13 -14.77 -40.16 -6.38
C PRO A 13 -15.31 -40.66 -5.03
N GLU A 14 -14.48 -41.40 -4.27
CA GLU A 14 -14.77 -41.75 -2.88
C GLU A 14 -15.04 -40.49 -2.05
N PRO A 15 -16.00 -40.53 -1.10
CA PRO A 15 -16.21 -39.42 -0.18
C PRO A 15 -14.99 -39.29 0.74
N VAL A 16 -14.35 -38.12 0.72
CA VAL A 16 -13.26 -37.73 1.61
C VAL A 16 -13.77 -37.82 3.06
N GLN A 17 -13.26 -38.82 3.79
CA GLN A 17 -13.48 -38.97 5.23
C GLN A 17 -12.94 -37.72 5.96
N PRO A 18 -13.67 -37.14 6.92
CA PRO A 18 -13.16 -36.01 7.69
C PRO A 18 -11.95 -36.45 8.50
N ASN A 19 -10.81 -35.81 8.26
CA ASN A 19 -9.58 -36.00 9.00
C ASN A 19 -9.87 -35.82 10.50
N THR A 20 -9.83 -36.93 11.22
CA THR A 20 -10.04 -36.96 12.67
C THR A 20 -8.82 -36.32 13.28
N GLY A 21 -9.03 -35.13 13.87
CA GLY A 21 -7.98 -34.27 14.39
C GLY A 21 -6.90 -35.03 15.13
N GLU A 22 -5.72 -35.05 14.54
CA GLU A 22 -4.50 -35.19 15.30
C GLU A 22 -4.46 -33.98 16.22
N ASN A 23 -4.60 -34.23 17.53
CA ASN A 23 -4.50 -33.21 18.57
C ASN A 23 -3.07 -32.70 18.58
N VAL A 24 -2.75 -31.78 17.66
CA VAL A 24 -1.63 -30.87 17.81
C VAL A 24 -1.86 -30.23 19.18
N PRO A 25 -0.91 -30.34 20.13
CA PRO A 25 -1.02 -29.63 21.38
C PRO A 25 -1.33 -28.19 21.02
N VAL A 26 -2.44 -27.66 21.54
CA VAL A 26 -2.68 -26.23 21.52
C VAL A 26 -1.56 -25.67 22.37
N GLU A 27 -0.44 -25.34 21.72
CA GLU A 27 0.61 -24.56 22.31
C GLU A 27 -0.13 -23.34 22.85
N ASN A 28 -0.11 -23.21 24.17
CA ASN A 28 -0.72 -22.11 24.86
C ASN A 28 0.07 -20.88 24.43
N VAL A 29 -0.35 -20.30 23.30
CA VAL A 29 0.12 -19.01 22.81
C VAL A 29 -0.32 -18.04 23.89
N GLY A 30 0.54 -17.84 24.89
CA GLY A 30 0.39 -16.78 25.87
C GLY A 30 0.07 -15.54 25.05
N GLU A 31 -1.11 -14.96 25.31
CA GLU A 31 -1.70 -13.92 24.50
C GLU A 31 -0.63 -12.89 24.19
N ALA A 32 -0.17 -12.86 22.92
CA ALA A 32 0.86 -11.93 22.50
C ALA A 32 0.43 -10.55 22.98
N SER A 33 1.31 -9.91 23.75
CA SER A 33 1.04 -8.59 24.31
C SER A 33 0.61 -7.67 23.17
N PRO A 34 -0.25 -6.67 23.40
CA PRO A 34 -0.67 -5.77 22.33
C PRO A 34 0.53 -5.28 21.51
N ALA A 35 1.65 -4.95 22.16
CA ALA A 35 2.90 -4.54 21.52
C ALA A 35 3.50 -5.58 20.57
N GLU A 36 3.52 -6.86 20.95
CA GLU A 36 4.01 -7.95 20.09
C GLU A 36 3.15 -8.13 18.85
N ARG A 37 1.82 -8.02 18.98
CA ARG A 37 0.89 -8.08 17.83
C ARG A 37 1.11 -6.93 16.85
N TRP A 38 1.33 -5.71 17.36
CA TRP A 38 1.67 -4.56 16.51
C TRP A 38 3.03 -4.75 15.82
N ALA A 39 4.02 -5.28 16.54
CA ALA A 39 5.34 -5.55 15.98
C ALA A 39 5.29 -6.63 14.88
N GLU A 40 4.52 -7.70 15.10
CA GLU A 40 4.31 -8.77 14.12
C GLU A 40 3.58 -8.25 12.88
N THR A 41 2.47 -7.52 13.06
CA THR A 41 1.73 -6.91 11.94
C THR A 41 2.61 -5.97 11.12
N ALA A 42 3.43 -5.14 11.79
CA ALA A 42 4.35 -4.23 11.10
C ALA A 42 5.45 -5.00 10.34
N LYS A 43 5.97 -6.09 10.91
CA LYS A 43 6.96 -6.95 10.26
C LYS A 43 6.37 -7.63 9.01
N ASP A 44 5.14 -8.12 9.08
CA ASP A 44 4.47 -8.77 7.96
C ASP A 44 4.18 -7.76 6.84
N GLN A 45 3.63 -6.59 7.18
CA GLN A 45 3.41 -5.49 6.23
C GLN A 45 4.72 -5.05 5.54
N ALA A 46 5.82 -4.96 6.28
CA ALA A 46 7.13 -4.63 5.73
C ALA A 46 7.67 -5.73 4.81
N THR A 47 7.50 -7.00 5.20
CA THR A 47 7.93 -8.16 4.41
C THR A 47 7.16 -8.25 3.09
N ASP A 48 5.85 -8.04 3.13
CA ASP A 48 4.99 -8.03 1.95
C ASP A 48 5.31 -6.87 1.01
N ALA A 49 5.56 -5.68 1.56
CA ALA A 49 6.01 -4.53 0.78
C ALA A 49 7.35 -4.82 0.11
N ALA A 50 8.34 -5.35 0.84
CA ALA A 50 9.65 -5.69 0.31
C ALA A 50 9.58 -6.76 -0.80
N ASN A 51 8.73 -7.77 -0.62
CA ASN A 51 8.47 -8.78 -1.64
C ASN A 51 7.84 -8.19 -2.89
N ALA A 52 6.88 -7.27 -2.75
CA ALA A 52 6.25 -6.60 -3.88
C ALA A 52 7.26 -5.76 -4.67
N PHE A 53 8.08 -4.95 -3.97
CA PHE A 53 9.15 -4.18 -4.61
C PHE A 53 10.18 -5.09 -5.31
N ARG A 54 10.55 -6.21 -4.69
CA ARG A 54 11.46 -7.20 -5.29
C ARG A 54 10.92 -7.82 -6.57
N ARG A 55 9.60 -7.98 -6.68
CA ARG A 55 8.91 -8.48 -7.87
C ARG A 55 8.60 -7.39 -8.90
N GLY A 56 8.86 -6.12 -8.59
CA GLY A 56 8.44 -4.99 -9.44
C GLY A 56 6.93 -4.74 -9.44
N GLU A 57 6.21 -5.26 -8.44
CA GLU A 57 4.77 -5.05 -8.28
C GLU A 57 4.52 -3.76 -7.48
N PHE A 58 4.48 -2.62 -8.16
CA PHE A 58 4.27 -1.31 -7.52
C PHE A 58 2.81 -0.98 -7.22
N MET A 59 1.87 -1.77 -7.78
CA MET A 59 0.43 -1.70 -7.51
C MET A 59 -0.12 -3.11 -7.47
N ARG A 60 -0.92 -3.42 -6.44
CA ARG A 60 -1.57 -4.73 -6.26
C ARG A 60 -3.07 -4.60 -6.36
N ASP A 61 -3.71 -5.71 -6.71
CA ASP A 61 -5.16 -5.85 -6.75
C ASP A 61 -5.83 -4.76 -7.59
N GLU A 62 -5.20 -4.42 -8.73
CA GLU A 62 -5.77 -3.42 -9.62
C GLU A 62 -7.10 -3.92 -10.19
N SER A 63 -8.15 -3.14 -9.99
CA SER A 63 -9.49 -3.47 -10.48
C SER A 63 -10.18 -2.19 -10.92
N VAL A 64 -10.82 -2.23 -12.09
CA VAL A 64 -11.63 -1.12 -12.57
C VAL A 64 -12.94 -1.11 -11.78
N ASP A 65 -13.24 0.04 -11.17
CA ASP A 65 -14.48 0.25 -10.45
C ASP A 65 -15.61 0.61 -11.45
N PRO A 66 -16.61 -0.27 -11.64
CA PRO A 66 -17.68 -0.02 -12.60
C PRO A 66 -18.60 1.13 -12.18
N ASP A 67 -18.64 1.45 -10.89
CA ASP A 67 -19.52 2.49 -10.33
C ASP A 67 -18.86 3.89 -10.33
N ALA A 68 -17.57 3.97 -10.67
CA ALA A 68 -16.85 5.24 -10.75
C ALA A 68 -17.24 6.01 -12.02
N ASN A 69 -17.89 7.16 -11.84
CA ASN A 69 -18.18 8.09 -12.95
C ASN A 69 -16.99 9.01 -13.25
N SER A 70 -17.13 9.86 -14.27
CA SER A 70 -16.08 10.78 -14.72
C SER A 70 -15.64 11.79 -13.65
N ASP A 71 -16.58 12.29 -12.84
CA ASP A 71 -16.27 13.25 -11.78
C ASP A 71 -15.49 12.59 -10.65
N ASP A 72 -15.85 11.35 -10.29
CA ASP A 72 -15.14 10.57 -9.28
C ASP A 72 -13.68 10.31 -9.70
N LYS A 73 -13.45 9.98 -10.99
CA LYS A 73 -12.12 9.76 -11.58
C LYS A 73 -11.28 11.04 -11.59
N LEU A 74 -11.90 12.16 -11.95
CA LEU A 74 -11.23 13.46 -11.93
C LEU A 74 -10.84 13.87 -10.52
N ILE A 75 -11.74 13.74 -9.55
CA ILE A 75 -11.47 14.06 -8.14
C ILE A 75 -10.35 13.16 -7.60
N ALA A 76 -10.38 11.86 -7.91
CA ALA A 76 -9.34 10.93 -7.50
C ALA A 76 -7.97 11.29 -8.09
N LEU A 77 -7.89 11.65 -9.37
CA LEU A 77 -6.67 12.18 -9.99
C LEU A 77 -6.16 13.43 -9.26
N LEU A 78 -7.05 14.39 -8.98
CA LEU A 78 -6.69 15.64 -8.31
C LEU A 78 -6.08 15.39 -6.94
N CYS A 79 -6.61 14.44 -6.15
CA CYS A 79 -6.05 14.09 -4.85
C CYS A 79 -4.55 13.72 -4.90
N TYR A 80 -4.05 13.19 -6.01
CA TYR A 80 -2.63 12.92 -6.22
C TYR A 80 -1.88 14.12 -6.84
N ILE A 81 -2.42 14.73 -7.89
CA ILE A 81 -1.70 15.79 -8.64
C ILE A 81 -1.54 17.08 -7.82
N THR A 82 -2.54 17.45 -7.01
CA THR A 82 -2.43 18.66 -6.20
C THR A 82 -1.33 18.55 -5.14
N GLN A 83 -0.83 17.34 -4.86
CA GLN A 83 0.19 17.13 -3.84
C GLN A 83 1.50 17.88 -4.15
N LEU A 84 1.77 18.14 -5.43
CA LEU A 84 2.96 18.86 -5.88
C LEU A 84 3.00 20.31 -5.39
N PHE A 85 1.82 20.92 -5.20
CA PHE A 85 1.70 22.31 -4.75
C PHE A 85 1.30 22.37 -3.28
N VAL A 86 0.32 21.55 -2.91
CA VAL A 86 -0.25 21.49 -1.56
C VAL A 86 -0.56 20.03 -1.18
N PRO A 87 0.40 19.31 -0.57
CA PRO A 87 0.38 17.87 -0.32
C PRO A 87 -0.91 17.27 0.26
N VAL A 88 -1.62 18.02 1.10
CA VAL A 88 -2.72 17.49 1.93
C VAL A 88 -4.08 18.12 1.64
N VAL A 89 -4.17 19.26 0.96
CA VAL A 89 -5.41 20.05 0.95
C VAL A 89 -6.54 19.35 0.18
N MET A 90 -6.31 18.91 -1.05
CA MET A 90 -7.36 18.26 -1.85
C MET A 90 -7.91 16.98 -1.20
N PRO A 91 -7.08 16.00 -0.75
CA PRO A 91 -7.63 14.80 -0.13
C PRO A 91 -8.36 15.09 1.19
N LEU A 92 -7.94 16.10 1.96
CA LEU A 92 -8.67 16.53 3.15
C LEU A 92 -10.04 17.14 2.80
N ILE A 93 -10.11 17.97 1.76
CA ILE A 93 -11.38 18.53 1.28
C ILE A 93 -12.33 17.40 0.90
N VAL A 94 -11.86 16.42 0.12
CA VAL A 94 -12.71 15.29 -0.28
C VAL A 94 -13.15 14.50 0.94
N LEU A 95 -12.25 14.18 1.86
CA LEU A 95 -12.55 13.35 3.03
C LEU A 95 -13.55 14.03 3.98
N PHE A 96 -13.45 15.34 4.17
CA PHE A 96 -14.39 16.12 4.99
C PHE A 96 -15.67 16.53 4.26
N SER A 97 -15.69 16.45 2.94
CA SER A 97 -16.90 16.72 2.17
C SER A 97 -17.93 15.60 2.34
N GLU A 98 -19.20 15.92 2.10
CA GLU A 98 -20.27 14.93 2.04
C GLU A 98 -20.08 13.89 0.92
N SER A 99 -19.20 14.16 -0.06
CA SER A 99 -18.92 13.20 -1.13
C SER A 99 -18.24 11.94 -0.61
N SER A 100 -17.39 12.02 0.44
CA SER A 100 -16.69 10.86 0.99
C SER A 100 -17.64 9.79 1.53
N LYS A 101 -18.83 10.18 2.00
CA LYS A 101 -19.87 9.27 2.49
C LYS A 101 -20.68 8.64 1.36
N LYS A 102 -20.80 9.33 0.22
CA LYS A 102 -21.68 8.96 -0.90
C LYS A 102 -20.94 8.30 -2.06
N ARG A 103 -19.62 8.48 -2.14
CA ARG A 103 -18.75 8.07 -3.26
C ARG A 103 -17.56 7.26 -2.74
N PRO A 104 -17.69 5.93 -2.61
CA PRO A 104 -16.63 5.06 -2.11
C PRO A 104 -15.31 5.19 -2.88
N PHE A 105 -15.36 5.35 -4.21
CA PHE A 105 -14.19 5.54 -5.05
C PHE A 105 -13.40 6.82 -4.71
N GLN A 106 -14.10 7.94 -4.51
CA GLN A 106 -13.46 9.20 -4.11
C GLN A 106 -12.83 9.08 -2.72
N ARG A 107 -13.54 8.49 -1.75
CA ARG A 107 -13.03 8.27 -0.40
C ARG A 107 -11.78 7.40 -0.41
N TYR A 108 -11.80 6.30 -1.17
CA TYR A 108 -10.67 5.37 -1.27
C TYR A 108 -9.38 6.10 -1.70
N HIS A 109 -9.43 6.81 -2.83
CA HIS A 109 -8.25 7.53 -3.31
C HIS A 109 -7.92 8.77 -2.49
N ALA A 110 -8.88 9.41 -1.84
CA ALA A 110 -8.61 10.50 -0.90
C ALA A 110 -7.82 10.02 0.33
N VAL A 111 -8.22 8.89 0.94
CA VAL A 111 -7.49 8.30 2.07
C VAL A 111 -6.11 7.81 1.64
N GLN A 112 -6.02 7.13 0.50
CA GLN A 112 -4.77 6.59 -0.03
C GLN A 112 -3.75 7.70 -0.35
N SER A 113 -4.19 8.74 -1.06
CA SER A 113 -3.36 9.89 -1.42
C SER A 113 -2.96 10.70 -0.18
N LEU A 114 -3.82 10.83 0.83
CA LEU A 114 -3.47 11.45 2.11
C LEU A 114 -2.37 10.66 2.84
N GLY A 115 -2.50 9.33 2.90
CA GLY A 115 -1.44 8.49 3.47
C GLY A 115 -0.12 8.63 2.72
N LEU A 116 -0.18 8.69 1.39
CA LEU A 116 1.00 8.88 0.54
C LEU A 116 1.65 10.24 0.79
N SER A 117 0.86 11.31 0.91
CA SER A 117 1.40 12.66 1.12
C SER A 117 2.05 12.79 2.51
N VAL A 118 1.44 12.20 3.55
CA VAL A 118 2.05 12.13 4.89
C VAL A 118 3.38 11.38 4.84
N LEU A 119 3.44 10.24 4.15
CA LEU A 119 4.68 9.46 4.00
C LEU A 119 5.77 10.27 3.29
N ILE A 120 5.43 10.93 2.18
CA ILE A 120 6.38 11.76 1.41
C ILE A 120 6.89 12.93 2.25
N VAL A 121 6.00 13.66 2.93
CA VAL A 121 6.38 14.79 3.79
C VAL A 121 7.27 14.34 4.94
N LEU A 122 6.96 13.19 5.55
CA LEU A 122 7.79 12.62 6.62
C LEU A 122 9.19 12.28 6.13
N VAL A 123 9.30 11.55 5.01
CA VAL A 123 10.61 11.16 4.44
C VAL A 123 11.43 12.38 4.05
N LEU A 124 10.85 13.32 3.29
CA LEU A 124 11.55 14.52 2.85
C LEU A 124 11.89 15.44 4.03
N GLY A 125 11.00 15.54 5.02
CA GLY A 125 11.21 16.32 6.24
C GLY A 125 12.37 15.77 7.07
N VAL A 126 12.40 14.46 7.32
CA VAL A 126 13.50 13.79 8.04
C VAL A 126 14.82 13.97 7.31
N MET A 127 14.86 13.80 5.99
CA MET A 127 16.08 14.03 5.20
C MET A 127 16.55 15.49 5.28
N SER A 128 15.64 16.45 5.18
CA SER A 128 15.96 17.88 5.21
C SER A 128 16.44 18.33 6.58
N ILE A 129 15.75 17.92 7.65
CA ILE A 129 16.12 18.23 9.03
C ILE A 129 17.44 17.56 9.39
N GLY A 130 17.59 16.26 9.09
CA GLY A 130 18.82 15.52 9.33
C GLY A 130 20.01 16.12 8.58
N GLY A 131 19.83 16.49 7.31
CA GLY A 131 20.82 17.23 6.54
C GLY A 131 21.19 18.56 7.18
N GLY A 132 20.20 19.36 7.57
CA GLY A 132 20.41 20.65 8.23
C GLY A 132 21.21 20.54 9.53
N ILE A 133 20.92 19.52 10.35
CA ILE A 133 21.69 19.24 11.58
C ILE A 133 23.15 18.90 11.25
N LEU A 134 23.39 18.06 10.22
CA LEU A 134 24.74 17.70 9.80
C LEU A 134 25.54 18.92 9.34
N PHE A 135 24.92 19.89 8.66
CA PHE A 135 25.62 21.10 8.18
C PHE A 135 26.22 21.98 9.29
N VAL A 136 25.80 21.81 10.55
CA VAL A 136 26.38 22.53 11.71
C VAL A 136 27.83 22.10 11.97
N ILE A 137 28.19 20.85 11.64
CA ILE A 137 29.53 20.31 11.88
C ILE A 137 30.43 20.66 10.69
N PRO A 138 31.51 21.45 10.87
CA PRO A 138 32.39 21.82 9.77
C PRO A 138 33.13 20.60 9.21
N ILE A 139 33.47 20.66 7.92
CA ILE A 139 34.19 19.61 7.16
C ILE A 139 33.38 18.32 7.03
N ILE A 140 33.24 17.52 8.09
CA ILE A 140 32.56 16.21 8.05
C ILE A 140 31.08 16.39 7.74
N GLY A 141 30.42 17.31 8.45
CA GLY A 141 29.00 17.58 8.28
C GLY A 141 28.67 18.17 6.91
N TRP A 142 29.57 18.96 6.32
CA TRP A 142 29.39 19.49 4.97
C TRP A 142 29.54 18.41 3.90
N ILE A 143 30.47 17.48 4.07
CA ILE A 143 30.65 16.36 3.14
C ILE A 143 29.43 15.44 3.20
N VAL A 144 29.05 14.98 4.40
CA VAL A 144 27.93 14.05 4.57
C VAL A 144 26.59 14.72 4.28
N GLY A 145 26.38 15.94 4.79
CA GLY A 145 25.19 16.74 4.52
C GLY A 145 25.06 17.13 3.06
N GLY A 146 26.18 17.45 2.39
CA GLY A 146 26.22 17.69 0.95
C GLY A 146 25.84 16.46 0.13
N LEU A 147 26.32 15.26 0.52
CA LEU A 147 25.90 14.01 -0.12
C LEU A 147 24.41 13.73 0.09
N LEU A 148 23.90 13.93 1.29
CA LEU A 148 22.47 13.77 1.60
C LEU A 148 21.61 14.76 0.81
N LEU A 149 22.09 15.99 0.62
CA LEU A 149 21.41 17.02 -0.18
C LEU A 149 21.23 16.58 -1.65
N CYS A 150 22.15 15.79 -2.20
CA CYS A 150 22.00 15.21 -3.55
C CYS A 150 20.89 14.16 -3.64
N LEU A 151 20.51 13.53 -2.53
CA LEU A 151 19.42 12.54 -2.49
C LEU A 151 18.04 13.20 -2.42
N VAL A 152 17.93 14.41 -1.86
CA VAL A 152 16.67 15.16 -1.75
C VAL A 152 15.99 15.39 -3.11
N PRO A 153 16.66 15.92 -4.16
CA PRO A 153 16.00 16.11 -5.46
C PRO A 153 15.62 14.78 -6.12
N ILE A 154 16.36 13.69 -5.86
CA ILE A 154 16.01 12.35 -6.36
C ILE A 154 14.73 11.87 -5.68
N ALA A 155 14.64 11.97 -4.36
CA ALA A 155 13.44 11.62 -3.61
C ALA A 155 12.23 12.50 -4.02
N GLY A 156 12.45 13.79 -4.25
CA GLY A 156 11.44 14.71 -4.77
C GLY A 156 10.94 14.31 -6.16
N LEU A 157 11.85 13.94 -7.07
CA LEU A 157 11.48 13.45 -8.39
C LEU A 157 10.68 12.14 -8.31
N MET A 158 11.07 11.22 -7.44
CA MET A 158 10.33 9.98 -7.19
C MET A 158 8.91 10.27 -6.68
N ALA A 159 8.75 11.25 -5.79
CA ALA A 159 7.44 11.68 -5.30
C ALA A 159 6.57 12.28 -6.42
N VAL A 160 7.16 13.09 -7.31
CA VAL A 160 6.46 13.65 -8.48
C VAL A 160 6.03 12.53 -9.43
N VAL A 161 6.92 11.59 -9.75
CA VAL A 161 6.59 10.43 -10.60
C VAL A 161 5.47 9.61 -9.98
N ALA A 162 5.53 9.35 -8.68
CA ALA A 162 4.48 8.62 -7.96
C ALA A 162 3.13 9.34 -8.03
N ALA A 163 3.09 10.65 -7.80
CA ALA A 163 1.87 11.45 -7.87
C ALA A 163 1.22 11.40 -9.27
N PHE A 164 2.02 11.58 -10.33
CA PHE A 164 1.51 11.45 -11.71
C PHE A 164 1.06 10.04 -12.04
N TYR A 165 1.85 9.04 -11.67
CA TYR A 165 1.57 7.64 -11.96
C TYR A 165 0.28 7.16 -11.29
N TYR A 166 0.16 7.33 -9.97
CA TYR A 166 -1.03 6.93 -9.23
C TYR A 166 -2.26 7.79 -9.60
N GLY A 167 -2.06 9.09 -9.84
CA GLY A 167 -3.11 9.95 -10.34
C GLY A 167 -3.67 9.48 -11.69
N PHE A 168 -2.80 9.11 -12.63
CA PHE A 168 -3.22 8.60 -13.93
C PHE A 168 -3.99 7.27 -13.82
N GLN A 169 -3.56 6.36 -12.94
CA GLN A 169 -4.29 5.10 -12.72
C GLN A 169 -5.65 5.34 -12.07
N ALA A 170 -5.74 6.27 -11.12
CA ALA A 170 -7.01 6.68 -10.52
C ALA A 170 -7.94 7.32 -11.56
N TYR A 171 -7.39 8.10 -12.51
CA TYR A 171 -8.16 8.65 -13.62
C TYR A 171 -8.74 7.59 -14.56
N GLN A 172 -8.07 6.43 -14.69
CA GLN A 172 -8.61 5.29 -15.43
C GLN A 172 -9.78 4.60 -14.69
N GLY A 173 -10.09 5.01 -13.46
CA GLY A 173 -11.13 4.39 -12.63
C GLY A 173 -10.65 3.11 -11.93
N LYS A 174 -9.33 2.92 -11.79
CA LYS A 174 -8.77 1.74 -11.12
C LYS A 174 -8.60 1.99 -9.63
N ARG A 175 -9.07 1.07 -8.80
CA ARG A 175 -8.62 0.91 -7.42
C ARG A 175 -7.35 0.06 -7.41
N PHE A 176 -6.37 0.41 -6.60
CA PHE A 176 -5.09 -0.30 -6.52
C PHE A 176 -4.45 -0.09 -5.15
N ALA A 177 -3.82 -1.13 -4.62
CA ALA A 177 -3.08 -1.06 -3.38
C ALA A 177 -1.60 -0.69 -3.63
N ILE A 178 -1.11 0.33 -2.92
CA ILE A 178 0.31 0.68 -2.87
C ILE A 178 0.97 -0.21 -1.80
N PRO A 179 1.98 -1.03 -2.16
CA PRO A 179 2.64 -1.91 -1.21
C PRO A 179 3.19 -1.16 0.00
N GLY A 180 2.94 -1.69 1.20
CA GLY A 180 3.36 -1.10 2.48
C GLY A 180 2.50 0.08 2.95
N LEU A 181 1.94 0.89 2.05
CA LEU A 181 1.10 2.03 2.44
C LEU A 181 -0.37 1.63 2.59
N THR A 182 -0.96 1.02 1.57
CA THR A 182 -2.39 0.69 1.58
C THR A 182 -2.72 -0.38 2.61
N SER A 183 -1.84 -1.36 2.82
CA SER A 183 -2.01 -2.38 3.86
C SER A 183 -2.00 -1.79 5.28
N VAL A 184 -1.18 -0.76 5.54
CA VAL A 184 -1.18 -0.02 6.81
C VAL A 184 -2.51 0.72 7.00
N LEU A 185 -2.99 1.42 5.97
CA LEU A 185 -4.24 2.17 6.02
C LEU A 185 -5.46 1.25 6.23
N GLN A 186 -5.48 0.09 5.58
CA GLN A 186 -6.50 -0.95 5.78
C GLN A 186 -6.42 -1.55 7.18
N GLY A 187 -5.22 -1.88 7.68
CA GLY A 187 -5.03 -2.42 9.02
C GLY A 187 -5.49 -1.49 10.14
N GLN A 188 -5.48 -0.18 9.90
CA GLN A 188 -6.02 0.83 10.83
C GLN A 188 -7.53 1.09 10.65
N GLY A 189 -8.19 0.47 9.67
CA GLY A 189 -9.63 0.64 9.40
C GLY A 189 -9.98 1.96 8.70
N TRP A 190 -9.04 2.60 8.01
CA TRP A 190 -9.30 3.87 7.32
C TRP A 190 -9.99 3.69 5.95
N MET A 191 -9.79 2.51 5.33
CA MET A 191 -10.38 2.08 4.06
C MET A 191 -11.31 0.90 4.28
#